data_AF-E3JDL2-F1
#
_entry.id   AF-E3JDL2-F1
#
_cell.length_a   1.000
_cell.length_b   1.000
_cell.length_c   1.000
_cell.angle_alpha   90.00
_cell.angle_beta   90.00
_cell.angle_gamma   90.00
#
_symmetry.space_group_name_H-M   'P 1'
#
loop_
_entity.id
_entity.type
_entity.pdbx_description
1 polymer ?
#
loop_
_entity_poly.entity_id
_entity_poly.type
_entity_poly.pdbx_seq_one_letter_code
_entity_poly.pdbx_strand_id
1 'polypeptide(L)'
;MRLPRIETLPLVDHHCHGLVRRELDRADFERAMTEADHPAPVGTSFFDSQLGLALRRWCAPVLDLAPHAQPDDYLARRAELGPDEVATRMLRAAGIEELCVDTGFAPERLTGAADLAGAAGARAHDVVRLEPLAEQVALDIVTGQVGVAHFPDLVRSRLAARTGRDEPTAGRAKRPADQARKAAGPGGVDVVGVKSVAAYRVGLDLPSERPTDRAVIASVRGWVSQLRAGAPIRLADPVLHSFLIWTGADLGLPVQIHTGFGDTDLHLARANPLLLTDLLRELVPTGAPVLLLHCYPYHREAGYLAQVFPHVYVDVGLATHNLGRGSATVLAETLELAPFGKMLFSTDAFALAELYLLGAELFRRGLGAFLAAGVEADDWTAQDAARIAVMIGAGNARRVYGLAEPAAAAEAPPTPSPAGKPRAAKPRAAPKATTPKATTAKATTAKATASKTTASKAASKPAKATARQPSAPAQEAPSAATKPAATKRGAARSRKRVPGPISLIKEPRGKEHHGSPKPPRSRTHGTASHPKTGDTG
;
A
#
# COMPACT_ATOMS: atom_id res chain seq x y z
N MET A 1 0.90 -28.65 -17.42
CA MET A 1 1.93 -27.60 -17.62
C MET A 1 2.21 -27.00 -16.25
N ARG A 2 3.46 -26.78 -15.82
CA ARG A 2 3.69 -26.12 -14.52
C ARG A 2 3.38 -24.62 -14.65
N LEU A 3 2.74 -24.05 -13.63
CA LEU A 3 2.65 -22.60 -13.47
C LEU A 3 4.07 -21.98 -13.46
N PRO A 4 4.24 -20.70 -13.84
CA PRO A 4 5.48 -19.99 -13.54
C PRO A 4 5.74 -20.09 -12.03
N ARG A 5 7.00 -20.29 -11.63
CA ARG A 5 7.36 -20.40 -10.22
C ARG A 5 6.94 -19.12 -9.50
N ILE A 6 5.96 -19.21 -8.61
CA ILE A 6 5.38 -18.03 -7.98
C ILE A 6 6.31 -17.43 -6.92
N GLU A 7 7.29 -18.22 -6.46
CA GLU A 7 8.48 -17.80 -5.73
C GLU A 7 9.29 -16.74 -6.53
N THR A 8 9.16 -16.74 -7.86
CA THR A 8 9.77 -15.78 -8.79
C THR A 8 8.75 -14.84 -9.46
N LEU A 9 7.56 -14.68 -8.87
CA LEU A 9 6.56 -13.72 -9.35
C LEU A 9 7.08 -12.28 -9.20
N PRO A 10 7.13 -11.45 -10.26
CA PRO A 10 7.47 -10.03 -10.13
C PRO A 10 6.44 -9.31 -9.26
N LEU A 11 6.92 -8.51 -8.31
CA LEU A 11 6.10 -7.74 -7.38
C LEU A 11 6.42 -6.25 -7.48
N VAL A 12 5.39 -5.43 -7.59
CA VAL A 12 5.43 -3.97 -7.38
C VAL A 12 4.65 -3.70 -6.11
N ASP A 13 5.35 -3.39 -5.03
CA ASP A 13 4.75 -3.07 -3.74
C ASP A 13 4.25 -1.63 -3.77
N HIS A 14 2.95 -1.44 -4.02
CA HIS A 14 2.43 -0.09 -4.22
C HIS A 14 2.09 0.66 -2.91
N HIS A 15 2.28 0.04 -1.75
CA HIS A 15 2.16 0.76 -0.48
C HIS A 15 3.01 0.12 0.63
N CYS A 16 4.04 0.85 1.04
CA CYS A 16 4.93 0.46 2.13
C CYS A 16 5.56 1.68 2.82
N HIS A 17 6.30 1.44 3.89
CA HIS A 17 6.88 2.46 4.77
C HIS A 17 8.37 2.21 5.05
N GLY A 18 9.06 3.25 5.50
CA GLY A 18 10.49 3.15 5.82
C GLY A 18 10.81 2.21 6.98
N LEU A 19 12.06 1.76 7.02
CA LEU A 19 12.63 0.93 8.09
C LEU A 19 13.20 1.79 9.23
N VAL A 20 13.26 1.23 10.43
CA VAL A 20 13.99 1.83 11.55
C VAL A 20 15.48 1.48 11.41
N ARG A 21 16.36 2.50 11.41
CA ARG A 21 17.81 2.32 11.17
C ARG A 21 18.65 2.02 12.41
N ARG A 22 18.11 2.21 13.61
CA ARG A 22 18.77 1.87 14.87
C ARG A 22 18.61 0.39 15.18
N GLU A 23 19.48 -0.14 16.04
CA GLU A 23 19.24 -1.40 16.71
C GLU A 23 17.97 -1.34 17.57
N LEU A 24 17.30 -2.49 17.67
CA LEU A 24 16.07 -2.68 18.44
C LEU A 24 16.34 -3.70 19.54
N ASP A 25 15.93 -3.41 20.77
CA ASP A 25 15.85 -4.44 21.80
C ASP A 25 14.61 -5.33 21.58
N ARG A 26 14.43 -6.36 22.42
CA ARG A 26 13.26 -7.25 22.36
C ARG A 26 11.94 -6.48 22.42
N ALA A 27 11.82 -5.47 23.29
CA ALA A 27 10.57 -4.77 23.53
C ALA A 27 10.20 -3.84 22.38
N ASP A 28 11.18 -3.22 21.73
CA ASP A 28 10.98 -2.41 20.51
C ASP A 28 10.76 -3.26 19.26
N PHE A 29 11.48 -4.38 19.12
CA PHE A 29 11.22 -5.32 18.02
C PHE A 29 9.81 -5.90 18.10
N GLU A 30 9.39 -6.37 19.28
CA GLU A 30 8.03 -6.87 19.50
C GLU A 30 6.95 -5.78 19.35
N ARG A 31 7.26 -4.51 19.66
CA ARG A 31 6.38 -3.36 19.36
C ARG A 31 6.13 -3.24 17.86
N ALA A 32 7.16 -3.38 17.04
CA ALA A 32 7.07 -3.29 15.58
C ALA A 32 6.54 -4.59 14.91
N MET A 33 6.11 -5.58 15.69
CA MET A 33 5.38 -6.76 15.22
C MET A 33 3.85 -6.61 15.36
N THR A 34 3.34 -5.42 15.67
CA THR A 34 1.90 -5.20 15.90
C THR A 34 1.47 -3.74 15.70
N GLU A 35 0.19 -3.53 15.44
CA GLU A 35 -0.48 -2.21 15.49
C GLU A 35 -0.81 -1.75 16.93
N ALA A 36 -0.59 -2.60 17.94
CA ALA A 36 -0.94 -2.26 19.34
C ALA A 36 0.10 -1.33 20.00
N ASP A 37 -0.36 -0.24 20.60
CA ASP A 37 0.48 0.69 21.38
C ASP A 37 0.88 0.16 22.79
N HIS A 38 0.70 -1.15 23.02
CA HIS A 38 0.85 -1.82 24.32
C HIS A 38 1.71 -3.09 24.17
N PRO A 39 2.49 -3.50 25.19
CA PRO A 39 3.22 -4.76 25.16
C PRO A 39 2.28 -5.98 25.17
N ALA A 40 2.82 -7.14 24.79
CA ALA A 40 2.12 -8.42 24.91
C ALA A 40 1.65 -8.68 26.36
N PRO A 41 0.57 -9.47 26.56
CA PRO A 41 0.10 -9.86 27.90
C PRO A 41 1.21 -10.46 28.76
N VAL A 42 1.17 -10.19 30.08
CA VAL A 42 2.20 -10.61 31.04
C VAL A 42 2.42 -12.12 30.98
N GLY A 43 3.65 -12.54 30.66
CA GLY A 43 4.04 -13.95 30.49
C GLY A 43 3.86 -14.51 29.08
N THR A 44 3.56 -13.66 28.09
CA THR A 44 3.47 -14.02 26.64
C THR A 44 4.30 -13.07 25.80
N SER A 45 4.46 -13.36 24.51
CA SER A 45 5.24 -12.56 23.55
C SER A 45 4.47 -12.34 22.25
N PHE A 46 4.75 -11.26 21.51
CA PHE A 46 4.24 -11.12 20.14
C PHE A 46 4.85 -12.15 19.17
N PHE A 47 5.90 -12.88 19.56
CA PHE A 47 6.35 -14.09 18.87
C PHE A 47 5.35 -15.27 18.91
N ASP A 48 4.35 -15.24 19.82
CA ASP A 48 3.28 -16.24 19.92
C ASP A 48 2.10 -15.97 18.94
N SER A 49 2.20 -14.89 18.15
CA SER A 49 1.19 -14.49 17.15
C SER A 49 1.33 -15.22 15.81
N GLN A 50 0.33 -15.09 14.92
CA GLN A 50 0.42 -15.57 13.54
C GLN A 50 1.63 -14.97 12.79
N LEU A 51 1.88 -13.67 12.97
CA LEU A 51 3.04 -12.96 12.44
C LEU A 51 4.34 -13.52 13.05
N GLY A 52 4.41 -13.68 14.36
CA GLY A 52 5.58 -14.23 15.07
C GLY A 52 5.96 -15.64 14.64
N LEU A 53 4.97 -16.53 14.45
CA LEU A 53 5.18 -17.87 13.93
C LEU A 53 5.60 -17.86 12.44
N ALA A 54 5.05 -16.94 11.63
CA ALA A 54 5.46 -16.78 10.23
C ALA A 54 6.89 -16.21 10.12
N LEU A 55 7.25 -15.25 10.96
CA LEU A 55 8.59 -14.65 11.06
C LEU A 55 9.64 -15.71 11.39
N ARG A 56 9.40 -16.50 12.44
CA ARG A 56 10.27 -17.63 12.80
C ARG A 56 10.37 -18.68 11.70
N ARG A 57 9.33 -18.86 10.88
CA ARG A 57 9.32 -19.80 9.75
C ARG A 57 10.12 -19.31 8.55
N TRP A 58 9.96 -18.05 8.15
CA TRP A 58 10.43 -17.52 6.85
C TRP A 58 11.62 -16.56 6.95
N CYS A 59 11.71 -15.76 8.02
CA CYS A 59 12.80 -14.80 8.21
C CYS A 59 14.06 -15.46 8.80
N ALA A 60 13.90 -16.44 9.71
CA ALA A 60 15.04 -17.10 10.36
C ALA A 60 16.06 -17.71 9.35
N PRO A 61 15.66 -18.40 8.26
CA PRO A 61 16.59 -18.90 7.25
C PRO A 61 17.36 -17.83 6.48
N VAL A 62 16.85 -16.60 6.41
CA VAL A 62 17.53 -15.46 5.75
C VAL A 62 18.64 -14.88 6.63
N LEU A 63 18.61 -15.15 7.95
CA LEU A 63 19.66 -14.79 8.91
C LEU A 63 20.58 -15.98 9.27
N ASP A 64 20.63 -17.01 8.41
CA ASP A 64 21.41 -18.24 8.56
C ASP A 64 20.93 -19.20 9.68
N LEU A 65 19.73 -19.01 10.23
CA LEU A 65 19.15 -19.86 11.28
C LEU A 65 18.24 -20.96 10.73
N ALA A 66 18.03 -22.01 11.53
CA ALA A 66 17.04 -23.04 11.22
C ALA A 66 15.61 -22.45 11.18
N PRO A 67 14.72 -22.92 10.27
CA PRO A 67 13.31 -22.57 10.32
C PRO A 67 12.71 -22.93 11.69
N HIS A 68 11.94 -22.01 12.26
CA HIS A 68 11.34 -22.10 13.60
C HIS A 68 12.29 -21.92 14.80
N ALA A 69 13.51 -21.38 14.59
CA ALA A 69 14.44 -20.94 15.65
C ALA A 69 13.73 -20.17 16.79
N GLN A 70 14.26 -20.21 18.01
CA GLN A 70 13.59 -19.58 19.15
C GLN A 70 13.68 -18.04 19.07
N PRO A 71 12.76 -17.30 19.71
CA PRO A 71 12.76 -15.85 19.69
C PRO A 71 14.08 -15.21 20.14
N ASP A 72 14.75 -15.77 21.15
CA ASP A 72 16.04 -15.23 21.65
C ASP A 72 17.19 -15.51 20.66
N ASP A 73 17.26 -16.73 20.09
CA ASP A 73 18.24 -17.06 19.03
C ASP A 73 18.10 -16.11 17.83
N TYR A 74 16.85 -15.82 17.42
CA TYR A 74 16.53 -14.92 16.33
C TYR A 74 16.99 -13.48 16.62
N LEU A 75 16.65 -12.94 17.79
CA LEU A 75 17.02 -11.58 18.17
C LEU A 75 18.53 -11.43 18.37
N ALA A 76 19.20 -12.41 18.97
CA ALA A 76 20.65 -12.42 19.10
C ALA A 76 21.33 -12.39 17.73
N ARG A 77 20.93 -13.27 16.81
CA ARG A 77 21.48 -13.31 15.44
C ARG A 77 21.18 -12.03 14.64
N ARG A 78 20.01 -11.43 14.86
CA ARG A 78 19.64 -10.13 14.26
C ARG A 78 20.53 -9.00 14.76
N ALA A 79 20.88 -8.99 16.04
CA ALA A 79 21.81 -8.03 16.63
C ALA A 79 23.25 -8.24 16.15
N GLU A 80 23.73 -9.48 16.03
CA GLU A 80 25.05 -9.81 15.47
C GLU A 80 25.28 -9.26 14.05
N LEU A 81 24.24 -9.29 13.22
CA LEU A 81 24.30 -8.83 11.83
C LEU A 81 24.14 -7.31 11.69
N GLY A 82 23.41 -6.68 12.62
CA GLY A 82 23.10 -5.25 12.58
C GLY A 82 21.99 -4.86 11.57
N PRO A 83 21.40 -3.66 11.72
CA PRO A 83 20.16 -3.30 11.03
C PRO A 83 20.30 -3.19 9.51
N ASP A 84 21.40 -2.62 8.98
CA ASP A 84 21.56 -2.40 7.54
C ASP A 84 21.78 -3.72 6.76
N GLU A 85 22.45 -4.72 7.34
CA GLU A 85 22.63 -6.07 6.76
C GLU A 85 21.33 -6.86 6.81
N VAL A 86 20.62 -6.85 7.95
CA VAL A 86 19.29 -7.48 8.09
C VAL A 86 18.30 -6.87 7.09
N ALA A 87 18.29 -5.54 6.95
CA ALA A 87 17.47 -4.84 5.96
C ALA A 87 17.81 -5.28 4.53
N THR A 88 19.09 -5.31 4.18
CA THR A 88 19.56 -5.75 2.86
C THR A 88 19.13 -7.19 2.58
N ARG A 89 19.42 -8.15 3.48
CA ARG A 89 19.05 -9.55 3.27
C ARG A 89 17.55 -9.77 3.12
N MET A 90 16.74 -9.18 4.01
CA MET A 90 15.28 -9.34 3.99
C MET A 90 14.65 -8.74 2.73
N LEU A 91 15.05 -7.52 2.33
CA LEU A 91 14.52 -6.87 1.13
C LEU A 91 14.95 -7.59 -0.16
N ARG A 92 16.19 -8.10 -0.22
CA ARG A 92 16.68 -8.93 -1.34
C ARG A 92 15.95 -10.27 -1.42
N ALA A 93 15.68 -10.91 -0.28
CA ALA A 93 14.90 -12.15 -0.20
C ALA A 93 13.42 -11.94 -0.54
N ALA A 94 12.85 -10.77 -0.22
CA ALA A 94 11.48 -10.40 -0.59
C ALA A 94 11.31 -10.31 -2.12
N GLY A 95 12.37 -9.97 -2.88
CA GLY A 95 12.35 -10.00 -4.35
C GLY A 95 11.26 -9.10 -4.94
N ILE A 96 11.15 -7.88 -4.42
CA ILE A 96 10.23 -6.84 -4.90
C ILE A 96 11.00 -5.97 -5.90
N GLU A 97 10.41 -5.71 -7.08
CA GLU A 97 11.08 -5.00 -8.18
C GLU A 97 10.94 -3.48 -8.06
N GLU A 98 9.82 -3.01 -7.52
CA GLU A 98 9.51 -1.58 -7.33
C GLU A 98 8.71 -1.35 -6.05
N LEU A 99 8.96 -0.23 -5.39
CA LEU A 99 8.36 0.17 -4.11
C LEU A 99 7.69 1.55 -4.25
N CYS A 100 6.44 1.72 -3.82
CA CYS A 100 5.80 3.03 -3.69
C CYS A 100 5.63 3.38 -2.21
N VAL A 101 6.50 4.25 -1.72
CA VAL A 101 6.76 4.46 -0.29
C VAL A 101 6.01 5.69 0.20
N ASP A 102 5.14 5.51 1.20
CA ASP A 102 4.56 6.66 1.91
C ASP A 102 5.54 7.15 2.97
N THR A 103 6.24 8.24 2.62
CA THR A 103 7.23 8.93 3.45
C THR A 103 6.61 9.95 4.43
N GLY A 104 5.28 10.02 4.51
CA GLY A 104 4.56 10.82 5.50
C GLY A 104 4.25 10.08 6.80
N PHE A 105 4.59 8.81 6.92
CA PHE A 105 4.61 8.09 8.20
C PHE A 105 5.98 8.25 8.88
N ALA A 106 6.00 8.89 10.05
CA ALA A 106 7.23 9.15 10.79
C ALA A 106 7.00 9.10 12.32
N PRO A 107 6.62 7.94 12.89
CA PRO A 107 6.55 7.77 14.36
C PRO A 107 7.94 7.91 15.00
N GLU A 108 8.98 7.47 14.29
CA GLU A 108 10.38 7.86 14.51
C GLU A 108 11.07 8.13 13.15
N ARG A 109 12.40 8.27 13.13
CA ARG A 109 13.15 8.50 11.88
C ARG A 109 13.27 7.20 11.07
N LEU A 110 12.33 7.01 10.15
CA LEU A 110 12.36 5.92 9.17
C LEU A 110 13.24 6.25 7.95
N THR A 111 13.61 5.22 7.17
CA THR A 111 14.30 5.37 5.87
C THR A 111 13.42 6.00 4.79
N GLY A 112 14.03 6.67 3.81
CA GLY A 112 13.34 7.12 2.61
C GLY A 112 13.26 6.06 1.50
N ALA A 113 12.57 6.38 0.41
CA ALA A 113 12.49 5.54 -0.78
C ALA A 113 13.88 5.22 -1.38
N ALA A 114 14.80 6.19 -1.43
CA ALA A 114 16.15 5.99 -1.95
C ALA A 114 16.99 4.98 -1.16
N ASP A 115 16.85 4.96 0.18
CA ASP A 115 17.51 3.96 1.05
C ASP A 115 16.96 2.55 0.75
N LEU A 116 15.64 2.42 0.66
CA LEU A 116 14.94 1.16 0.36
C LEU A 116 15.32 0.62 -1.02
N ALA A 117 15.39 1.49 -2.04
CA ALA A 117 15.87 1.13 -3.37
C ALA A 117 17.30 0.57 -3.34
N GLY A 118 18.21 1.20 -2.58
CA GLY A 118 19.58 0.72 -2.41
C GLY A 118 19.65 -0.66 -1.74
N ALA A 119 18.96 -0.82 -0.61
CA ALA A 119 18.95 -2.06 0.16
C ALA A 119 18.29 -3.23 -0.63
N ALA A 120 17.14 -3.00 -1.27
CA ALA A 120 16.44 -3.99 -2.09
C ALA A 120 17.10 -4.24 -3.46
N GLY A 121 17.78 -3.24 -4.04
CA GLY A 121 18.16 -3.24 -5.45
C GLY A 121 16.97 -3.04 -6.40
N ALA A 122 15.89 -2.48 -5.87
CA ALA A 122 14.63 -2.19 -6.55
C ALA A 122 14.62 -0.76 -7.11
N ARG A 123 13.58 -0.41 -7.88
CA ARG A 123 13.17 1.00 -8.00
C ARG A 123 12.37 1.40 -6.75
N ALA A 124 12.41 2.67 -6.37
CA ALA A 124 11.48 3.19 -5.38
C ALA A 124 10.98 4.58 -5.80
N HIS A 125 9.73 4.83 -5.41
CA HIS A 125 8.93 5.98 -5.78
C HIS A 125 8.26 6.55 -4.52
N ASP A 126 8.07 7.85 -4.45
CA ASP A 126 7.46 8.51 -3.28
C ASP A 126 5.93 8.63 -3.43
N VAL A 127 5.22 8.45 -2.32
CA VAL A 127 3.79 8.72 -2.16
C VAL A 127 3.62 9.82 -1.12
N VAL A 128 2.98 10.92 -1.50
CA VAL A 128 2.81 12.07 -0.58
C VAL A 128 1.59 11.87 0.31
N ARG A 129 1.80 11.62 1.60
CA ARG A 129 0.73 11.74 2.62
C ARG A 129 0.23 13.17 2.68
N LEU A 130 -1.08 13.33 2.60
CA LEU A 130 -1.74 14.63 2.42
C LEU A 130 -1.89 15.41 3.74
N GLU A 131 -2.04 14.70 4.86
CA GLU A 131 -2.25 15.30 6.18
C GLU A 131 -1.03 16.08 6.69
N PRO A 132 0.22 15.55 6.64
CA PRO A 132 1.42 16.33 7.03
C PRO A 132 1.63 17.58 6.16
N LEU A 133 1.19 17.55 4.90
CA LEU A 133 1.27 18.71 4.01
C LEU A 133 0.34 19.84 4.49
N ALA A 134 -0.90 19.49 4.84
CA ALA A 134 -1.87 20.41 5.43
C ALA A 134 -1.48 20.88 6.83
N GLU A 135 -0.92 20.00 7.66
CA GLU A 135 -0.41 20.30 9.00
C GLU A 135 0.74 21.32 8.95
N GLN A 136 1.64 21.25 7.96
CA GLN A 136 2.65 22.28 7.73
C GLN A 136 2.04 23.62 7.27
N VAL A 137 1.05 23.63 6.37
CA VAL A 137 0.39 24.90 5.96
C VAL A 137 -0.35 25.53 7.14
N ALA A 138 -0.96 24.73 8.02
CA ALA A 138 -1.60 25.22 9.24
C ALA A 138 -0.58 25.79 10.25
N LEU A 139 0.59 25.16 10.40
CA LEU A 139 1.71 25.69 11.18
C LEU A 139 2.13 27.08 10.69
N ASP A 140 2.33 27.26 9.38
CA ASP A 140 2.74 28.55 8.79
C ASP A 140 1.70 29.67 8.99
N ILE A 141 0.42 29.30 9.20
CA ILE A 141 -0.66 30.22 9.55
C ILE A 141 -0.70 30.51 11.06
N VAL A 142 -0.36 29.53 11.90
CA VAL A 142 -0.25 29.70 13.36
C VAL A 142 0.91 30.62 13.71
N THR A 143 2.08 30.47 13.06
CA THR A 143 3.26 31.34 13.21
C THR A 143 3.09 32.73 12.60
N GLY A 144 2.05 32.96 11.79
CA GLY A 144 1.78 34.24 11.15
C GLY A 144 2.59 34.51 9.88
N GLN A 145 3.31 33.51 9.35
CA GLN A 145 3.99 33.60 8.05
C GLN A 145 3.00 33.68 6.89
N VAL A 146 1.76 33.20 7.08
CA VAL A 146 0.70 33.13 6.07
C VAL A 146 -0.66 33.54 6.65
N GLY A 147 -1.45 34.30 5.88
CA GLY A 147 -2.87 34.56 6.20
C GLY A 147 -3.78 33.36 5.90
N VAL A 148 -4.73 33.06 6.80
CA VAL A 148 -5.60 31.86 6.73
C VAL A 148 -6.37 31.67 5.41
N ALA A 149 -6.59 32.74 4.66
CA ALA A 149 -7.24 32.68 3.34
C ALA A 149 -6.43 31.91 2.29
N HIS A 150 -5.09 31.85 2.41
CA HIS A 150 -4.22 31.19 1.44
C HIS A 150 -4.04 29.68 1.67
N PHE A 151 -4.70 29.09 2.68
CA PHE A 151 -4.57 27.65 2.95
C PHE A 151 -4.90 26.77 1.73
N PRO A 152 -6.01 26.96 0.99
CA PRO A 152 -6.35 26.08 -0.13
C PRO A 152 -5.27 26.12 -1.22
N ASP A 153 -4.82 27.31 -1.59
CA ASP A 153 -3.86 27.50 -2.67
C ASP A 153 -2.44 27.10 -2.27
N LEU A 154 -2.05 27.23 -1.00
CA LEU A 154 -0.78 26.67 -0.51
C LEU A 154 -0.78 25.14 -0.46
N VAL A 155 -1.91 24.49 -0.15
CA VAL A 155 -2.00 23.03 -0.25
C VAL A 155 -1.90 22.59 -1.72
N ARG A 156 -2.64 23.23 -2.63
CA ARG A 156 -2.60 22.96 -4.08
C ARG A 156 -1.20 23.13 -4.68
N SER A 157 -0.60 24.31 -4.49
CA SER A 157 0.71 24.67 -5.03
C SER A 157 1.84 23.79 -4.47
N ARG A 158 1.84 23.50 -3.16
CA ARG A 158 2.83 22.61 -2.55
C ARG A 158 2.67 21.16 -3.01
N LEU A 159 1.44 20.68 -3.23
CA LEU A 159 1.23 19.32 -3.77
C LEU A 159 1.67 19.24 -5.23
N ALA A 160 1.29 20.21 -6.07
CA ALA A 160 1.72 20.28 -7.46
C ALA A 160 3.26 20.36 -7.59
N ALA A 161 3.90 21.21 -6.79
CA ALA A 161 5.35 21.35 -6.73
C ALA A 161 6.06 20.05 -6.29
N ARG A 162 5.56 19.35 -5.25
CA ARG A 162 6.11 18.05 -4.82
C ARG A 162 5.93 16.96 -5.87
N THR A 163 4.82 16.97 -6.60
CA THR A 163 4.46 15.90 -7.56
C THR A 163 4.97 16.14 -8.98
N GLY A 164 5.65 17.27 -9.23
CA GLY A 164 6.14 17.65 -10.57
C GLY A 164 5.01 17.95 -11.57
N ARG A 165 3.81 18.28 -11.08
CA ARG A 165 2.60 18.58 -11.84
C ARG A 165 2.39 20.10 -11.99
N ASP A 166 1.51 20.48 -12.90
CA ASP A 166 0.90 21.81 -12.91
C ASP A 166 -0.08 21.96 -11.74
N GLU A 167 -0.38 23.20 -11.32
CA GLU A 167 -1.39 23.44 -10.30
C GLU A 167 -2.82 23.05 -10.77
N PRO A 168 -3.65 22.46 -9.89
CA PRO A 168 -5.02 22.08 -10.23
C PRO A 168 -5.91 23.33 -10.27
N THR A 169 -6.43 23.66 -11.45
CA THR A 169 -7.32 24.82 -11.62
C THR A 169 -8.69 24.54 -10.99
N ALA A 170 -9.10 25.37 -10.03
CA ALA A 170 -10.34 25.17 -9.28
C ALA A 170 -11.56 24.96 -10.20
N GLY A 171 -12.24 23.82 -10.03
CA GLY A 171 -13.44 23.45 -10.80
C GLY A 171 -13.18 22.76 -12.15
N ARG A 172 -11.92 22.49 -12.55
CA ARG A 172 -11.62 21.84 -13.84
C ARG A 172 -10.53 20.77 -13.72
N ALA A 173 -10.94 19.53 -13.48
CA ALA A 173 -10.05 18.37 -13.55
C ALA A 173 -9.44 18.24 -14.97
N LYS A 174 -8.11 18.20 -15.06
CA LYS A 174 -7.38 17.75 -16.26
C LYS A 174 -7.34 16.22 -16.21
N ARG A 175 -7.59 15.51 -17.33
CA ARG A 175 -7.53 14.03 -17.33
C ARG A 175 -6.10 13.58 -16.97
N PRO A 176 -5.90 12.39 -16.38
CA PRO A 176 -4.55 11.89 -16.04
C PRO A 176 -3.57 11.88 -17.23
N ALA A 177 -4.06 11.68 -18.46
CA ALA A 177 -3.26 11.75 -19.69
C ALA A 177 -2.93 13.17 -20.17
N ASP A 178 -3.69 14.19 -19.75
CA ASP A 178 -3.45 15.60 -20.11
C ASP A 178 -2.33 16.22 -19.25
N GLN A 179 -1.95 15.56 -18.15
CA GLN A 179 -0.96 16.04 -17.21
C GLN A 179 0.39 15.40 -17.52
N ALA A 180 1.33 16.18 -18.07
CA ALA A 180 2.73 15.80 -18.10
C ALA A 180 3.26 15.64 -16.66
N ARG A 181 4.09 14.62 -16.44
CA ARG A 181 4.84 14.45 -15.19
C ARG A 181 6.28 14.87 -15.44
N LYS A 182 6.79 15.84 -14.67
CA LYS A 182 8.23 16.12 -14.68
C LYS A 182 8.93 14.99 -13.93
N ALA A 183 9.74 14.20 -14.64
CA ALA A 183 10.58 13.18 -14.03
C ALA A 183 11.58 13.83 -13.07
N ALA A 184 11.97 13.12 -12.01
CA ALA A 184 13.00 13.57 -11.10
C ALA A 184 14.35 13.73 -11.84
N GLY A 185 15.20 14.64 -11.31
CA GLY A 185 16.58 14.75 -11.78
C GLY A 185 17.40 13.50 -11.42
N PRO A 186 18.61 13.31 -11.99
CA PRO A 186 19.46 12.16 -11.70
C PRO A 186 19.70 11.99 -10.19
N GLY A 187 19.30 10.83 -9.64
CA GLY A 187 19.39 10.52 -8.21
C GLY A 187 18.22 11.01 -7.34
N GLY A 188 17.22 11.70 -7.91
CA GLY A 188 15.97 12.02 -7.23
C GLY A 188 14.96 10.87 -7.26
N VAL A 189 14.12 10.79 -6.24
CA VAL A 189 12.98 9.85 -6.18
C VAL A 189 11.80 10.43 -6.96
N ASP A 190 11.11 9.57 -7.70
CA ASP A 190 9.93 9.94 -8.47
C ASP A 190 8.67 9.90 -7.58
N VAL A 191 8.00 11.04 -7.38
CA VAL A 191 6.66 11.07 -6.75
C VAL A 191 5.61 10.55 -7.74
N VAL A 192 4.84 9.53 -7.35
CA VAL A 192 3.90 8.79 -8.23
C VAL A 192 2.45 8.81 -7.76
N GLY A 193 2.17 9.15 -6.50
CA GLY A 193 0.81 9.16 -5.96
C GLY A 193 0.68 9.94 -4.65
N VAL A 194 -0.51 9.89 -4.05
CA VAL A 194 -0.83 10.53 -2.75
C VAL A 194 -1.53 9.56 -1.81
N LYS A 195 -1.44 9.78 -0.50
CA LYS A 195 -2.10 8.98 0.54
C LYS A 195 -2.93 9.87 1.47
N SER A 196 -4.12 9.42 1.83
CA SER A 196 -4.86 9.92 2.99
C SER A 196 -4.97 8.86 4.08
N VAL A 197 -4.90 9.31 5.32
CA VAL A 197 -5.18 8.55 6.56
C VAL A 197 -6.47 9.03 7.25
N ALA A 198 -7.44 9.56 6.49
CA ALA A 198 -8.73 10.03 6.99
C ALA A 198 -9.41 9.05 7.97
N ALA A 199 -9.32 7.74 7.73
CA ALA A 199 -9.82 6.69 8.62
C ALA A 199 -9.36 6.85 10.09
N TYR A 200 -8.05 6.99 10.35
CA TYR A 200 -7.50 7.23 11.70
C TYR A 200 -7.95 8.59 12.27
N ARG A 201 -8.17 9.58 11.41
CA ARG A 201 -8.35 10.98 11.84
C ARG A 201 -9.80 11.36 12.11
N VAL A 202 -10.71 10.97 11.22
CA VAL A 202 -12.13 11.33 11.18
C VAL A 202 -13.04 10.19 10.71
N GLY A 203 -12.52 9.03 10.31
CA GLY A 203 -13.27 7.98 9.63
C GLY A 203 -13.40 8.22 8.12
N LEU A 204 -14.20 7.36 7.47
CA LEU A 204 -14.41 7.36 6.01
C LEU A 204 -15.79 7.89 5.58
N ASP A 205 -16.63 8.27 6.54
CA ASP A 205 -17.86 9.04 6.30
C ASP A 205 -17.47 10.50 6.04
N LEU A 206 -17.09 10.79 4.80
CA LEU A 206 -16.53 12.06 4.34
C LEU A 206 -17.50 12.81 3.41
N PRO A 207 -17.51 14.15 3.45
CA PRO A 207 -18.26 14.95 2.47
C PRO A 207 -17.87 14.58 1.03
N SER A 208 -18.84 14.13 0.23
CA SER A 208 -18.64 13.68 -1.15
C SER A 208 -18.41 14.84 -2.13
N GLU A 209 -19.23 15.88 -2.06
CA GLU A 209 -19.11 17.10 -2.89
C GLU A 209 -17.73 17.76 -2.74
N ARG A 210 -17.12 18.22 -3.85
CA ARG A 210 -15.84 18.95 -3.82
C ARG A 210 -15.95 20.20 -2.93
N PRO A 211 -15.21 20.29 -1.81
CA PRO A 211 -15.32 21.44 -0.91
C PRO A 211 -14.94 22.76 -1.58
N THR A 212 -15.75 23.80 -1.36
CA THR A 212 -15.42 25.16 -1.80
C THR A 212 -14.35 25.78 -0.89
N ASP A 213 -13.51 26.65 -1.45
CA ASP A 213 -12.47 27.37 -0.71
C ASP A 213 -13.03 28.13 0.50
N ARG A 214 -14.27 28.65 0.40
CA ARG A 214 -14.99 29.27 1.52
C ARG A 214 -15.25 28.29 2.67
N ALA A 215 -15.60 27.04 2.38
CA ALA A 215 -15.80 26.00 3.38
C ALA A 215 -14.45 25.55 3.98
N VAL A 216 -13.43 25.33 3.13
CA VAL A 216 -12.07 24.99 3.57
C VAL A 216 -11.51 26.06 4.51
N ILE A 217 -11.57 27.34 4.12
CA ILE A 217 -11.11 28.47 4.96
C ILE A 217 -11.92 28.58 6.26
N ALA A 218 -13.20 28.20 6.28
CA ALA A 218 -14.00 28.17 7.50
C ALA A 218 -13.51 27.08 8.48
N SER A 219 -13.30 25.85 8.00
CA SER A 219 -12.73 24.76 8.79
C SER A 219 -11.32 25.08 9.30
N VAL A 220 -10.44 25.62 8.45
CA VAL A 220 -9.07 26.01 8.85
C VAL A 220 -9.10 27.10 9.92
N ARG A 221 -10.03 28.07 9.87
CA ARG A 221 -10.19 29.06 10.95
C ARG A 221 -10.52 28.39 12.29
N GLY A 222 -11.44 27.43 12.30
CA GLY A 222 -11.76 26.64 13.49
C GLY A 222 -10.55 25.88 14.04
N TRP A 223 -9.85 25.16 13.16
CA TRP A 223 -8.66 24.38 13.53
C TRP A 223 -7.50 25.25 14.02
N VAL A 224 -7.15 26.34 13.33
CA VAL A 224 -6.11 27.31 13.75
C VAL A 224 -6.45 27.95 15.09
N SER A 225 -7.73 28.19 15.39
CA SER A 225 -8.15 28.65 16.72
C SER A 225 -7.91 27.60 17.81
N GLN A 226 -8.09 26.31 17.52
CA GLN A 226 -7.75 25.22 18.46
C GLN A 226 -6.22 25.11 18.65
N LEU A 227 -5.44 25.16 17.57
CA LEU A 227 -3.96 25.13 17.64
C LEU A 227 -3.42 26.30 18.49
N ARG A 228 -3.95 27.51 18.31
CA ARG A 228 -3.60 28.69 19.13
C ARG A 228 -4.07 28.58 20.59
N ALA A 229 -5.04 27.72 20.89
CA ALA A 229 -5.45 27.36 22.24
C ALA A 229 -4.63 26.19 22.85
N GLY A 230 -3.60 25.71 22.16
CA GLY A 230 -2.71 24.64 22.64
C GLY A 230 -3.14 23.22 22.25
N ALA A 231 -4.07 23.05 21.30
CA ALA A 231 -4.35 21.74 20.73
C ALA A 231 -3.13 21.20 19.94
N PRO A 232 -2.90 19.87 19.93
CA PRO A 232 -1.82 19.28 19.13
C PRO A 232 -2.07 19.47 17.63
N ILE A 233 -0.98 19.50 16.86
CA ILE A 233 -1.03 19.59 15.39
C ILE A 233 -1.41 18.21 14.85
N ARG A 234 -2.71 17.95 14.78
CA ARG A 234 -3.34 16.76 14.21
C ARG A 234 -4.56 17.19 13.40
N LEU A 235 -4.53 17.04 12.09
CA LEU A 235 -5.66 17.30 11.21
C LEU A 235 -6.79 16.30 11.47
N ALA A 236 -7.96 16.82 11.88
CA ALA A 236 -9.13 16.03 12.27
C ALA A 236 -10.46 16.73 11.88
N ASP A 237 -10.54 17.26 10.64
CA ASP A 237 -11.74 17.90 10.09
C ASP A 237 -12.17 17.20 8.78
N PRO A 238 -13.42 16.68 8.65
CA PRO A 238 -13.87 15.94 7.47
C PRO A 238 -13.88 16.75 6.16
N VAL A 239 -14.13 18.06 6.21
CA VAL A 239 -14.13 18.94 5.02
C VAL A 239 -12.71 19.09 4.51
N LEU A 240 -11.73 19.20 5.41
CA LEU A 240 -10.32 19.29 5.05
C LEU A 240 -9.77 17.94 4.53
N HIS A 241 -10.21 16.81 5.09
CA HIS A 241 -9.88 15.48 4.55
C HIS A 241 -10.45 15.26 3.14
N SER A 242 -11.73 15.59 2.92
CA SER A 242 -12.34 15.58 1.58
C SER A 242 -11.62 16.52 0.60
N PHE A 243 -11.31 17.75 1.01
CA PHE A 243 -10.56 18.72 0.20
C PHE A 243 -9.18 18.20 -0.23
N LEU A 244 -8.47 17.49 0.64
CA LEU A 244 -7.18 16.89 0.32
C LEU A 244 -7.30 15.77 -0.72
N ILE A 245 -8.27 14.86 -0.55
CA ILE A 245 -8.57 13.78 -1.50
C ILE A 245 -8.92 14.36 -2.89
N TRP A 246 -9.82 15.36 -2.92
CA TRP A 246 -10.17 16.08 -4.16
C TRP A 246 -8.97 16.79 -4.80
N THR A 247 -8.07 17.39 -4.02
CA THR A 247 -6.87 18.06 -4.54
C THR A 247 -5.88 17.07 -5.14
N GLY A 248 -5.79 15.84 -4.61
CA GLY A 248 -5.03 14.75 -5.22
C GLY A 248 -5.66 14.23 -6.52
N ALA A 249 -6.99 14.07 -6.54
CA ALA A 249 -7.72 13.60 -7.72
C ALA A 249 -7.73 14.62 -8.87
N ASP A 250 -7.79 15.93 -8.58
CA ASP A 250 -7.70 16.99 -9.59
C ASP A 250 -6.29 17.10 -10.24
N LEU A 251 -5.26 16.56 -9.59
CA LEU A 251 -3.92 16.31 -10.18
C LEU A 251 -3.82 15.00 -10.99
N GLY A 252 -4.92 14.26 -11.14
CA GLY A 252 -4.98 12.99 -11.87
C GLY A 252 -4.08 11.91 -11.27
N LEU A 253 -3.69 12.04 -10.00
CA LEU A 253 -2.78 11.12 -9.32
C LEU A 253 -3.55 9.92 -8.75
N PRO A 254 -2.92 8.74 -8.65
CA PRO A 254 -3.38 7.67 -7.77
C PRO A 254 -3.57 8.17 -6.34
N VAL A 255 -4.82 8.13 -5.85
CA VAL A 255 -5.20 8.53 -4.49
C VAL A 255 -5.39 7.28 -3.64
N GLN A 256 -4.44 7.00 -2.76
CA GLN A 256 -4.54 5.95 -1.77
C GLN A 256 -5.34 6.42 -0.56
N ILE A 257 -6.21 5.56 -0.04
CA ILE A 257 -6.99 5.80 1.19
C ILE A 257 -6.81 4.58 2.09
N HIS A 258 -6.36 4.79 3.32
CA HIS A 258 -6.33 3.71 4.33
C HIS A 258 -7.76 3.27 4.68
N THR A 259 -8.03 1.96 4.67
CA THR A 259 -9.31 1.37 5.05
C THR A 259 -9.09 0.09 5.87
N GLY A 260 -10.06 -0.30 6.70
CA GLY A 260 -9.92 -1.52 7.49
C GLY A 260 -9.03 -1.36 8.73
N PHE A 261 -7.97 -2.17 8.83
CA PHE A 261 -7.20 -2.48 10.04
C PHE A 261 -6.05 -1.50 10.33
N GLY A 262 -5.85 -1.18 11.62
CA GLY A 262 -4.76 -0.33 12.12
C GLY A 262 -4.78 -0.22 13.66
N ASP A 263 -4.02 0.74 14.19
CA ASP A 263 -3.78 0.99 15.63
C ASP A 263 -4.98 1.41 16.51
N THR A 264 -4.70 1.82 17.75
CA THR A 264 -5.69 2.22 18.77
C THR A 264 -6.18 3.68 18.66
N ASP A 265 -5.62 4.51 17.77
CA ASP A 265 -6.18 5.81 17.35
C ASP A 265 -7.31 5.60 16.30
N LEU A 266 -7.30 4.45 15.61
CA LEU A 266 -8.30 4.06 14.61
C LEU A 266 -9.62 3.56 15.22
N HIS A 267 -10.73 4.20 14.87
CA HIS A 267 -12.06 3.68 15.16
C HIS A 267 -12.54 2.73 14.03
N LEU A 268 -12.14 1.46 14.07
CA LEU A 268 -12.34 0.44 13.02
C LEU A 268 -13.73 0.47 12.32
N ALA A 269 -14.84 0.58 13.06
CA ALA A 269 -16.18 0.62 12.46
C ALA A 269 -16.48 1.86 11.58
N ARG A 270 -15.64 2.90 11.67
CA ARG A 270 -15.64 4.10 10.80
C ARG A 270 -14.59 4.02 9.69
N ALA A 271 -13.83 2.92 9.62
CA ALA A 271 -12.86 2.61 8.57
C ALA A 271 -13.41 1.60 7.54
N ASN A 272 -14.72 1.31 7.57
CA ASN A 272 -15.38 0.51 6.53
C ASN A 272 -15.44 1.32 5.21
N PRO A 273 -14.94 0.78 4.08
CA PRO A 273 -14.84 1.50 2.82
C PRO A 273 -16.20 1.83 2.17
N LEU A 274 -17.30 1.16 2.54
CA LEU A 274 -18.64 1.51 2.03
C LEU A 274 -19.05 2.94 2.38
N LEU A 275 -18.50 3.53 3.45
CA LEU A 275 -18.74 4.93 3.81
C LEU A 275 -18.24 5.91 2.74
N LEU A 276 -17.28 5.49 1.90
CA LEU A 276 -16.78 6.28 0.77
C LEU A 276 -17.69 6.24 -0.47
N THR A 277 -18.76 5.42 -0.49
CA THR A 277 -19.54 5.13 -1.73
C THR A 277 -19.97 6.38 -2.50
N ASP A 278 -20.38 7.43 -1.79
CA ASP A 278 -20.81 8.68 -2.44
C ASP A 278 -19.64 9.55 -2.90
N LEU A 279 -18.55 9.63 -2.12
CA LEU A 279 -17.32 10.31 -2.54
C LEU A 279 -16.68 9.62 -3.76
N LEU A 280 -16.63 8.29 -3.77
CA LEU A 280 -16.19 7.50 -4.92
C LEU A 280 -17.04 7.78 -6.16
N ARG A 281 -18.36 7.96 -6.02
CA ARG A 281 -19.23 8.33 -7.13
C ARG A 281 -18.88 9.70 -7.71
N GLU A 282 -18.71 10.70 -6.84
CA GLU A 282 -18.36 12.06 -7.27
C GLU A 282 -16.93 12.18 -7.83
N LEU A 283 -16.01 11.28 -7.45
CA LEU A 283 -14.66 11.26 -8.01
C LEU A 283 -14.57 10.65 -9.43
N VAL A 284 -15.56 9.86 -9.89
CA VAL A 284 -15.56 9.23 -11.23
C VAL A 284 -15.18 10.19 -12.37
N PRO A 285 -15.71 11.43 -12.46
CA PRO A 285 -15.42 12.35 -13.58
C PRO A 285 -13.97 12.88 -13.61
N THR A 286 -13.20 12.75 -12.52
CA THR A 286 -11.77 13.11 -12.51
C THR A 286 -10.93 12.13 -13.33
N GLY A 287 -11.36 10.86 -13.38
CA GLY A 287 -10.59 9.74 -13.93
C GLY A 287 -9.37 9.34 -13.10
N ALA A 288 -9.15 9.93 -11.93
CA ALA A 288 -8.06 9.55 -11.02
C ALA A 288 -8.29 8.15 -10.43
N PRO A 289 -7.26 7.27 -10.39
CA PRO A 289 -7.36 6.00 -9.68
C PRO A 289 -7.52 6.23 -8.17
N VAL A 290 -8.46 5.54 -7.53
CA VAL A 290 -8.58 5.50 -6.06
C VAL A 290 -8.22 4.10 -5.58
N LEU A 291 -7.34 4.00 -4.60
CA LEU A 291 -6.83 2.74 -4.06
C LEU A 291 -7.29 2.62 -2.61
N LEU A 292 -8.14 1.63 -2.34
CA LEU A 292 -8.53 1.24 -0.99
C LEU A 292 -7.46 0.28 -0.46
N LEU A 293 -6.70 0.73 0.52
CA LEU A 293 -5.59 -0.03 1.10
C LEU A 293 -6.05 -0.86 2.29
N HIS A 294 -5.34 -1.96 2.56
CA HIS A 294 -5.40 -2.89 3.69
C HIS A 294 -6.73 -3.67 3.80
N CYS A 295 -7.86 -2.95 3.74
CA CYS A 295 -9.26 -3.38 3.64
C CYS A 295 -9.83 -4.26 4.77
N TYR A 296 -9.08 -5.23 5.28
CA TYR A 296 -9.51 -6.18 6.32
C TYR A 296 -10.07 -5.46 7.57
N PRO A 297 -11.21 -5.88 8.14
CA PRO A 297 -12.01 -7.07 7.82
C PRO A 297 -13.05 -6.85 6.71
N TYR A 298 -13.03 -5.70 6.04
CA TYR A 298 -14.00 -5.25 5.03
C TYR A 298 -13.52 -5.48 3.58
N HIS A 299 -12.68 -6.50 3.38
CA HIS A 299 -12.06 -6.80 2.07
C HIS A 299 -13.07 -7.28 1.02
N ARG A 300 -14.18 -7.90 1.42
CA ARG A 300 -15.31 -8.19 0.52
C ARG A 300 -16.04 -6.91 0.09
N GLU A 301 -16.31 -5.99 1.01
CA GLU A 301 -16.90 -4.69 0.68
C GLU A 301 -16.01 -3.85 -0.25
N ALA A 302 -14.70 -3.86 0.00
CA ALA A 302 -13.73 -3.23 -0.89
C ALA A 302 -13.73 -3.89 -2.28
N GLY A 303 -13.78 -5.23 -2.35
CA GLY A 303 -13.90 -5.97 -3.60
C GLY A 303 -15.16 -5.64 -4.40
N TYR A 304 -16.32 -5.48 -3.73
CA TYR A 304 -17.55 -4.97 -4.34
C TYR A 304 -17.38 -3.55 -4.89
N LEU A 305 -16.75 -2.62 -4.14
CA LEU A 305 -16.49 -1.26 -4.62
C LEU A 305 -15.57 -1.25 -5.85
N ALA A 306 -14.53 -2.08 -5.87
CA ALA A 306 -13.67 -2.29 -7.03
C ALA A 306 -14.41 -2.93 -8.21
N GLN A 307 -15.43 -3.76 -7.97
CA GLN A 307 -16.27 -4.31 -9.03
C GLN A 307 -17.13 -3.21 -9.69
N VAL A 308 -17.83 -2.38 -8.90
CA VAL A 308 -18.83 -1.44 -9.43
C VAL A 308 -18.27 -0.08 -9.87
N PHE A 309 -17.22 0.45 -9.24
CA PHE A 309 -16.64 1.75 -9.61
C PHE A 309 -15.48 1.57 -10.60
N PRO A 310 -15.46 2.30 -11.75
CA PRO A 310 -14.50 2.04 -12.83
C PRO A 310 -13.04 2.34 -12.44
N HIS A 311 -12.81 3.24 -11.49
CA HIS A 311 -11.50 3.78 -11.11
C HIS A 311 -11.01 3.29 -9.74
N VAL A 312 -11.75 2.41 -9.05
CA VAL A 312 -11.40 1.88 -7.72
C VAL A 312 -10.57 0.61 -7.84
N TYR A 313 -9.53 0.53 -7.00
CA TYR A 313 -8.59 -0.58 -6.87
C TYR A 313 -8.46 -0.97 -5.39
N VAL A 314 -7.97 -2.19 -5.13
CA VAL A 314 -7.89 -2.77 -3.77
C VAL A 314 -6.59 -3.53 -3.54
N ASP A 315 -6.15 -3.55 -2.28
CA ASP A 315 -5.14 -4.48 -1.78
C ASP A 315 -5.58 -5.12 -0.44
N VAL A 316 -4.77 -6.08 0.05
CA VAL A 316 -4.83 -6.60 1.42
C VAL A 316 -3.44 -6.61 2.10
N GLY A 317 -2.67 -5.55 1.88
CA GLY A 317 -1.47 -5.23 2.66
C GLY A 317 -1.79 -5.10 4.16
N LEU A 318 -0.77 -5.08 5.02
CA LEU A 318 -0.86 -5.17 6.49
C LEU A 318 -1.44 -6.50 7.00
N ALA A 319 -2.69 -6.81 6.63
CA ALA A 319 -3.39 -8.04 6.93
C ALA A 319 -2.65 -9.28 6.42
N THR A 320 -2.04 -9.23 5.23
CA THR A 320 -1.29 -10.37 4.65
C THR A 320 -0.17 -10.87 5.57
N HIS A 321 0.63 -9.98 6.18
CA HIS A 321 1.71 -10.40 7.09
C HIS A 321 1.21 -10.62 8.53
N ASN A 322 0.23 -9.85 9.00
CA ASN A 322 -0.35 -10.01 10.35
C ASN A 322 -1.14 -11.31 10.54
N LEU A 323 -1.90 -11.74 9.53
CA LEU A 323 -2.74 -12.94 9.60
C LEU A 323 -1.95 -14.25 9.44
N GLY A 324 -0.66 -14.18 9.06
CA GLY A 324 0.21 -15.35 8.91
C GLY A 324 -0.40 -16.43 8.01
N ARG A 325 -0.84 -17.55 8.62
CA ARG A 325 -1.53 -18.64 7.90
C ARG A 325 -2.89 -18.25 7.32
N GLY A 326 -3.59 -17.27 7.91
CA GLY A 326 -4.92 -16.83 7.47
C GLY A 326 -4.95 -15.93 6.23
N SER A 327 -3.78 -15.42 5.81
CA SER A 327 -3.62 -14.52 4.65
C SER A 327 -4.22 -15.07 3.35
N ALA A 328 -4.01 -16.37 3.07
CA ALA A 328 -4.55 -17.03 1.88
C ALA A 328 -6.09 -17.01 1.82
N THR A 329 -6.77 -17.08 2.98
CA THR A 329 -8.24 -16.99 3.04
C THR A 329 -8.70 -15.58 2.66
N VAL A 330 -8.16 -14.55 3.32
CA VAL A 330 -8.55 -13.14 3.06
C VAL A 330 -8.27 -12.75 1.60
N LEU A 331 -7.15 -13.19 1.04
CA LEU A 331 -6.85 -12.98 -0.38
C LEU A 331 -7.87 -13.67 -1.29
N ALA A 332 -8.24 -14.93 -1.04
CA ALA A 332 -9.27 -15.64 -1.81
C ALA A 332 -10.65 -14.96 -1.69
N GLU A 333 -11.06 -14.54 -0.49
CA GLU A 333 -12.33 -13.83 -0.25
C GLU A 333 -12.39 -12.46 -0.94
N THR A 334 -11.25 -11.77 -1.07
CA THR A 334 -11.16 -10.51 -1.83
C THR A 334 -11.40 -10.76 -3.32
N LEU A 335 -10.84 -11.85 -3.84
CA LEU A 335 -10.90 -12.25 -5.25
C LEU A 335 -12.25 -12.84 -5.67
N GLU A 336 -13.23 -12.98 -4.77
CA GLU A 336 -14.61 -13.39 -5.09
C GLU A 336 -15.34 -12.37 -5.99
N LEU A 337 -15.10 -11.07 -5.77
CA LEU A 337 -15.74 -9.98 -6.53
C LEU A 337 -14.75 -8.97 -7.09
N ALA A 338 -13.57 -8.79 -6.47
CA ALA A 338 -12.56 -7.84 -6.96
C ALA A 338 -12.05 -8.28 -8.34
N PRO A 339 -12.22 -7.48 -9.41
CA PRO A 339 -11.72 -7.87 -10.72
C PRO A 339 -10.20 -8.03 -10.71
N PHE A 340 -9.67 -9.11 -11.31
CA PHE A 340 -8.21 -9.38 -11.31
C PHE A 340 -7.35 -8.24 -11.89
N GLY A 341 -7.93 -7.35 -12.72
CA GLY A 341 -7.28 -6.14 -13.22
C GLY A 341 -7.27 -4.94 -12.25
N LYS A 342 -7.80 -5.11 -11.03
CA LYS A 342 -7.97 -4.09 -9.99
C LYS A 342 -7.46 -4.51 -8.59
N MET A 343 -7.20 -5.80 -8.38
CA MET A 343 -6.43 -6.27 -7.22
C MET A 343 -4.94 -5.93 -7.39
N LEU A 344 -4.29 -5.51 -6.32
CA LEU A 344 -2.91 -5.08 -6.31
C LEU A 344 -2.11 -5.76 -5.17
N PHE A 345 -0.78 -5.76 -5.29
CA PHE A 345 0.13 -6.17 -4.21
C PHE A 345 0.66 -4.97 -3.42
N SER A 346 0.49 -5.02 -2.11
CA SER A 346 1.23 -4.18 -1.17
C SER A 346 1.66 -5.00 0.04
N THR A 347 2.76 -4.62 0.68
CA THR A 347 3.17 -5.23 1.96
C THR A 347 2.54 -4.50 3.15
N ASP A 348 2.41 -3.18 3.05
CA ASP A 348 2.31 -2.23 4.17
C ASP A 348 3.38 -2.44 5.26
N ALA A 349 4.57 -2.89 4.86
CA ALA A 349 5.67 -3.11 5.79
C ALA A 349 6.20 -1.77 6.31
N PHE A 350 6.25 -1.61 7.63
CA PHE A 350 6.89 -0.49 8.32
C PHE A 350 7.93 -1.00 9.34
N ALA A 351 8.95 -0.19 9.62
CA ALA A 351 10.00 -0.40 10.63
C ALA A 351 10.89 -1.66 10.48
N LEU A 352 10.32 -2.86 10.35
CA LEU A 352 11.01 -4.15 10.25
C LEU A 352 11.07 -4.63 8.80
N ALA A 353 12.28 -4.95 8.32
CA ALA A 353 12.48 -5.50 6.98
C ALA A 353 11.86 -6.90 6.82
N GLU A 354 11.71 -7.61 7.95
CA GLU A 354 10.95 -8.86 8.05
C GLU A 354 9.53 -8.78 7.45
N LEU A 355 8.82 -7.65 7.61
CA LEU A 355 7.43 -7.52 7.13
C LEU A 355 7.35 -7.48 5.59
N TYR A 356 8.38 -6.97 4.92
CA TYR A 356 8.47 -7.02 3.45
C TYR A 356 8.58 -8.47 2.95
N LEU A 357 9.46 -9.26 3.56
CA LEU A 357 9.63 -10.67 3.23
C LEU A 357 8.35 -11.47 3.53
N LEU A 358 7.73 -11.26 4.69
CA LEU A 358 6.49 -11.94 5.07
C LEU A 358 5.32 -11.55 4.16
N GLY A 359 5.18 -10.27 3.81
CA GLY A 359 4.18 -9.81 2.86
C GLY A 359 4.35 -10.49 1.49
N ALA A 360 5.55 -10.44 0.93
CA ALA A 360 5.85 -11.04 -0.38
C ALA A 360 5.68 -12.57 -0.41
N GLU A 361 6.20 -13.30 0.58
CA GLU A 361 6.09 -14.75 0.66
C GLU A 361 4.65 -15.20 0.89
N LEU A 362 3.95 -14.67 1.89
CA LEU A 362 2.58 -15.08 2.20
C LEU A 362 1.61 -14.73 1.07
N PHE A 363 1.80 -13.59 0.40
CA PHE A 363 1.04 -13.23 -0.80
C PHE A 363 1.27 -14.21 -1.97
N ARG A 364 2.54 -14.48 -2.32
CA ARG A 364 2.90 -15.45 -3.37
C ARG A 364 2.31 -16.83 -3.08
N ARG A 365 2.37 -17.30 -1.83
CA ARG A 365 1.76 -18.57 -1.40
C ARG A 365 0.25 -18.57 -1.54
N GLY A 366 -0.43 -17.53 -1.06
CA GLY A 366 -1.90 -17.42 -1.09
C GLY A 366 -2.43 -17.34 -2.53
N LEU A 367 -1.86 -16.44 -3.35
CA LEU A 367 -2.22 -16.27 -4.76
C LEU A 367 -1.95 -17.55 -5.55
N GLY A 368 -0.85 -18.24 -5.25
CA GLY A 368 -0.48 -19.52 -5.89
C GLY A 368 -1.45 -20.64 -5.57
N ALA A 369 -1.85 -20.78 -4.31
CA ALA A 369 -2.84 -21.76 -3.88
C ALA A 369 -4.21 -21.51 -4.55
N PHE A 370 -4.68 -20.25 -4.57
CA PHE A 370 -5.93 -19.86 -5.23
C PHE A 370 -5.90 -20.17 -6.73
N LEU A 371 -4.85 -19.71 -7.44
CA LEU A 371 -4.74 -19.89 -8.89
C LEU A 371 -4.48 -21.34 -9.30
N ALA A 372 -3.78 -22.14 -8.49
CA ALA A 372 -3.61 -23.57 -8.71
C ALA A 372 -4.93 -24.34 -8.53
N ALA A 373 -5.70 -24.04 -7.48
CA ALA A 373 -6.97 -24.72 -7.21
C ALA A 373 -7.96 -24.60 -8.38
N GLY A 374 -8.12 -23.40 -8.98
CA GLY A 374 -8.97 -23.22 -10.16
C GLY A 374 -8.43 -23.87 -11.45
N VAL A 375 -7.13 -24.14 -11.54
CA VAL A 375 -6.56 -24.98 -12.63
C VAL A 375 -6.82 -26.46 -12.37
N GLU A 376 -6.81 -26.91 -11.12
CA GLU A 376 -7.14 -28.28 -10.73
C GLU A 376 -8.65 -28.58 -10.82
N ALA A 377 -9.50 -27.54 -10.73
CA ALA A 377 -10.95 -27.61 -10.87
C ALA A 377 -11.48 -27.39 -12.32
N ASP A 378 -10.61 -27.02 -13.26
CA ASP A 378 -10.95 -26.61 -14.65
C ASP A 378 -11.79 -25.31 -14.75
N ASP A 379 -11.74 -24.44 -13.73
CA ASP A 379 -12.33 -23.09 -13.74
C ASP A 379 -11.58 -22.13 -14.68
N TRP A 380 -10.26 -22.32 -14.83
CA TRP A 380 -9.43 -21.53 -15.75
C TRP A 380 -8.16 -22.26 -16.20
N THR A 381 -7.59 -21.83 -17.32
CA THR A 381 -6.36 -22.45 -17.85
C THR A 381 -5.12 -22.07 -17.04
N ALA A 382 -4.08 -22.92 -17.12
CA ALA A 382 -2.76 -22.60 -16.56
C ALA A 382 -2.11 -21.34 -17.19
N GLN A 383 -2.52 -20.97 -18.42
CA GLN A 383 -2.08 -19.73 -19.08
C GLN A 383 -2.78 -18.51 -18.49
N ASP A 384 -4.07 -18.61 -18.17
CA ASP A 384 -4.82 -17.56 -17.48
C ASP A 384 -4.32 -17.37 -16.06
N ALA A 385 -4.10 -18.45 -15.30
CA ALA A 385 -3.47 -18.39 -13.99
C ALA A 385 -2.11 -17.67 -14.02
N ALA A 386 -1.23 -18.02 -14.96
CA ALA A 386 0.05 -17.34 -15.15
C ALA A 386 -0.10 -15.83 -15.46
N ARG A 387 -1.04 -15.48 -16.33
CA ARG A 387 -1.37 -14.10 -16.72
C ARG A 387 -1.95 -13.29 -15.56
N ILE A 388 -2.86 -13.89 -14.77
CA ILE A 388 -3.50 -13.27 -13.60
C ILE A 388 -2.47 -13.02 -12.49
N ALA A 389 -1.57 -13.96 -12.24
CA ALA A 389 -0.51 -13.80 -11.24
C ALA A 389 0.35 -12.56 -11.52
N VAL A 390 0.87 -12.41 -12.75
CA VAL A 390 1.71 -11.26 -13.15
C VAL A 390 0.91 -9.95 -13.19
N MET A 391 -0.36 -10.01 -13.61
CA MET A 391 -1.28 -8.88 -13.59
C MET A 391 -1.47 -8.32 -12.18
N ILE A 392 -1.76 -9.18 -11.21
CA ILE A 392 -2.00 -8.81 -9.81
C ILE A 392 -0.69 -8.40 -9.10
N GLY A 393 0.40 -9.14 -9.30
CA GLY A 393 1.68 -8.89 -8.61
C GLY A 393 2.38 -7.59 -9.04
N ALA A 394 2.31 -7.22 -10.32
CA ALA A 394 3.03 -6.05 -10.85
C ALA A 394 2.25 -5.25 -11.90
N GLY A 395 1.64 -5.91 -12.90
CA GLY A 395 1.13 -5.25 -14.10
C GLY A 395 -0.03 -4.26 -13.86
N ASN A 396 -0.82 -4.47 -12.81
CA ASN A 396 -1.86 -3.53 -12.39
C ASN A 396 -1.26 -2.26 -11.78
N ALA A 397 -0.28 -2.39 -10.88
CA ALA A 397 0.38 -1.24 -10.26
C ALA A 397 1.13 -0.41 -11.32
N ARG A 398 1.91 -1.03 -12.21
CA ARG A 398 2.59 -0.29 -13.30
C ARG A 398 1.62 0.53 -14.15
N ARG A 399 0.47 -0.05 -14.50
CA ARG A 399 -0.59 0.63 -15.27
C ARG A 399 -1.28 1.75 -14.50
N VAL A 400 -1.50 1.60 -13.19
CA VAL A 400 -2.16 2.61 -12.33
C VAL A 400 -1.25 3.82 -12.08
N TYR A 401 0.02 3.59 -11.78
CA TYR A 401 0.98 4.65 -11.44
C TYR A 401 1.78 5.19 -12.63
N GLY A 402 1.63 4.58 -13.82
CA GLY A 402 2.39 4.97 -15.02
C GLY A 402 3.87 4.62 -14.94
N LEU A 403 4.23 3.57 -14.21
CA LEU A 403 5.63 3.14 -14.04
C LEU A 403 6.14 2.52 -15.35
N ALA A 404 7.41 2.73 -15.65
CA ALA A 404 8.05 2.04 -16.75
C ALA A 404 8.10 0.53 -16.48
N GLU A 405 7.70 -0.29 -17.47
CA GLU A 405 8.06 -1.70 -17.46
C GLU A 405 9.59 -1.82 -17.38
N PRO A 406 10.14 -2.78 -16.60
CA PRO A 406 11.57 -3.01 -16.58
C PRO A 406 12.03 -3.30 -18.01
N ALA A 407 13.13 -2.66 -18.41
CA ALA A 407 13.75 -2.94 -19.70
C ALA A 407 13.96 -4.45 -19.80
N ALA A 408 13.36 -5.08 -20.82
CA ALA A 408 13.42 -6.52 -21.00
C ALA A 408 14.89 -6.95 -20.92
N ALA A 409 15.20 -7.86 -19.98
CA ALA A 409 16.57 -8.30 -19.72
C ALA A 409 17.18 -8.74 -21.05
N ALA A 410 18.15 -7.96 -21.53
CA ALA A 410 18.56 -7.98 -22.93
C ALA A 410 18.86 -9.42 -23.35
N GLU A 411 18.15 -9.90 -24.39
CA GLU A 411 18.16 -11.33 -24.75
C GLU A 411 19.61 -11.80 -24.84
N ALA A 412 19.96 -12.76 -23.96
CA ALA A 412 21.31 -13.31 -23.93
C ALA A 412 21.63 -13.80 -25.35
N PRO A 413 22.72 -13.30 -25.98
CA PRO A 413 22.91 -13.44 -27.42
C PRO A 413 22.85 -14.93 -27.79
N PRO A 414 22.06 -15.30 -28.82
CA PRO A 414 21.63 -16.67 -29.04
C PRO A 414 22.83 -17.60 -29.07
N THR A 415 22.84 -18.59 -28.16
CA THR A 415 23.98 -19.47 -27.97
C THR A 415 24.32 -20.16 -29.31
N PRO A 416 25.59 -20.12 -29.75
CA PRO A 416 25.95 -20.63 -31.06
C PRO A 416 25.62 -22.12 -31.15
N SER A 417 24.74 -22.47 -32.08
CA SER A 417 24.23 -23.82 -32.25
C SER A 417 25.40 -24.82 -32.41
N PRO A 418 25.41 -25.95 -31.66
CA PRO A 418 26.56 -26.84 -31.62
C PRO A 418 26.88 -27.37 -33.02
N ALA A 419 28.15 -27.24 -33.42
CA ALA A 419 28.62 -27.57 -34.76
C ALA A 419 28.19 -28.98 -35.18
N GLY A 420 27.55 -29.09 -36.34
CA GLY A 420 26.90 -30.33 -36.79
C GLY A 420 27.89 -31.48 -36.93
N LYS A 421 27.51 -32.67 -36.42
CA LYS A 421 28.29 -33.90 -36.59
C LYS A 421 28.54 -34.18 -38.09
N PRO A 422 29.74 -34.64 -38.48
CA PRO A 422 30.06 -34.89 -39.88
C PRO A 422 29.12 -35.92 -40.50
N ARG A 423 28.54 -35.55 -41.64
CA ARG A 423 27.51 -36.33 -42.35
C ARG A 423 28.14 -37.49 -43.12
N ALA A 424 27.95 -38.71 -42.63
CA ALA A 424 28.40 -39.93 -43.31
C ALA A 424 27.83 -40.02 -44.74
N ALA A 425 28.66 -40.52 -45.68
CA ALA A 425 28.31 -40.63 -47.08
C ALA A 425 27.31 -41.78 -47.34
N LYS A 426 26.37 -41.58 -48.27
CA LYS A 426 25.53 -42.66 -48.85
C LYS A 426 26.08 -43.10 -50.21
N PRO A 427 26.12 -44.41 -50.53
CA PRO A 427 26.41 -44.90 -51.87
C PRO A 427 25.27 -44.60 -52.87
N ARG A 428 25.55 -44.74 -54.18
CA ARG A 428 24.73 -44.19 -55.28
C ARG A 428 24.46 -45.21 -56.40
N ALA A 429 23.19 -45.54 -56.61
CA ALA A 429 22.58 -46.13 -57.82
C ALA A 429 21.04 -46.19 -57.62
N ALA A 430 20.14 -46.29 -58.59
CA ALA A 430 20.07 -45.95 -60.02
C ALA A 430 18.56 -46.03 -60.45
N PRO A 431 18.09 -45.50 -61.60
CA PRO A 431 16.72 -44.97 -61.71
C PRO A 431 15.70 -45.78 -62.56
N LYS A 432 14.40 -45.47 -62.35
CA LYS A 432 13.18 -45.68 -63.19
C LYS A 432 11.98 -45.01 -62.46
N ALA A 433 10.85 -44.60 -63.05
CA ALA A 433 10.48 -44.16 -64.41
C ALA A 433 9.14 -43.34 -64.32
N THR A 434 8.64 -42.78 -65.42
CA THR A 434 7.62 -41.70 -65.42
C THR A 434 6.17 -42.11 -65.72
N THR A 435 5.21 -41.65 -64.88
CA THR A 435 3.82 -41.21 -65.23
C THR A 435 2.82 -42.22 -65.86
N PRO A 436 1.49 -41.91 -66.03
CA PRO A 436 0.63 -40.88 -65.43
C PRO A 436 -0.71 -41.37 -64.80
N LYS A 437 -1.41 -40.39 -64.21
CA LYS A 437 -2.82 -40.28 -63.76
C LYS A 437 -3.91 -40.91 -64.67
N ALA A 438 -4.99 -41.43 -64.05
CA ALA A 438 -6.29 -41.74 -64.68
C ALA A 438 -7.47 -41.35 -63.74
N THR A 439 -8.71 -41.33 -64.27
CA THR A 439 -9.94 -40.84 -63.59
C THR A 439 -11.15 -41.77 -63.81
N THR A 440 -12.35 -41.35 -63.34
CA THR A 440 -13.66 -42.06 -63.32
C THR A 440 -13.83 -43.06 -62.16
N ALA A 441 -15.04 -43.41 -61.70
CA ALA A 441 -16.40 -43.05 -62.16
C ALA A 441 -17.36 -42.72 -60.99
N LYS A 442 -18.57 -42.22 -61.33
CA LYS A 442 -19.67 -41.90 -60.40
C LYS A 442 -20.77 -42.96 -60.55
N ALA A 443 -21.30 -43.49 -59.45
CA ALA A 443 -22.44 -44.41 -59.45
C ALA A 443 -23.52 -43.95 -58.45
N THR A 444 -24.77 -44.35 -58.69
CA THR A 444 -25.96 -43.84 -57.98
C THR A 444 -26.89 -44.96 -57.53
N THR A 445 -27.48 -44.82 -56.35
CA THR A 445 -28.69 -45.53 -55.91
C THR A 445 -29.59 -44.58 -55.11
N ALA A 446 -30.89 -44.88 -55.03
CA ALA A 446 -31.92 -43.92 -54.60
C ALA A 446 -33.10 -44.58 -53.89
N LYS A 447 -33.95 -43.75 -53.23
CA LYS A 447 -35.24 -44.08 -52.57
C LYS A 447 -35.13 -44.96 -51.30
N ALA A 448 -36.07 -44.91 -50.33
CA ALA A 448 -37.20 -43.99 -50.07
C ALA A 448 -37.79 -44.18 -48.64
N THR A 449 -38.55 -43.17 -48.15
CA THR A 449 -39.72 -43.25 -47.21
C THR A 449 -39.56 -43.89 -45.80
N ALA A 450 -40.40 -43.63 -44.77
CA ALA A 450 -41.31 -42.53 -44.38
C ALA A 450 -41.89 -42.77 -42.94
N SER A 451 -42.71 -41.84 -42.41
CA SER A 451 -43.49 -41.87 -41.13
C SER A 451 -42.69 -41.67 -39.82
N LYS A 452 -43.12 -40.95 -38.75
CA LYS A 452 -44.44 -40.74 -38.04
C LYS A 452 -44.84 -41.94 -37.14
N THR A 453 -45.41 -41.84 -35.92
CA THR A 453 -45.84 -40.75 -34.96
C THR A 453 -45.81 -41.33 -33.50
N THR A 454 -46.30 -40.84 -32.35
CA THR A 454 -47.16 -39.73 -31.77
C THR A 454 -46.79 -39.67 -30.25
N ALA A 455 -46.77 -38.58 -29.45
CA ALA A 455 -47.76 -37.54 -29.04
C ALA A 455 -48.81 -37.92 -27.95
N SER A 456 -48.68 -37.37 -26.71
CA SER A 456 -49.70 -37.06 -25.64
C SER A 456 -48.95 -36.55 -24.37
N LYS A 457 -49.35 -35.61 -23.47
CA LYS A 457 -50.59 -35.24 -22.72
C LYS A 457 -51.06 -36.30 -21.68
N ALA A 458 -51.50 -35.99 -20.44
CA ALA A 458 -51.50 -34.73 -19.66
C ALA A 458 -51.77 -34.93 -18.12
N ALA A 459 -51.34 -33.96 -17.31
CA ALA A 459 -51.84 -33.44 -16.00
C ALA A 459 -52.59 -34.29 -14.93
N SER A 460 -52.17 -34.15 -13.65
CA SER A 460 -53.02 -34.24 -12.43
C SER A 460 -52.39 -33.59 -11.16
N LYS A 461 -53.21 -33.28 -10.14
CA LYS A 461 -52.91 -32.70 -8.79
C LYS A 461 -53.99 -33.22 -7.81
N PRO A 462 -53.97 -32.98 -6.47
CA PRO A 462 -52.90 -32.79 -5.46
C PRO A 462 -53.06 -33.73 -4.20
N ALA A 463 -52.14 -33.71 -3.20
CA ALA A 463 -52.47 -33.70 -1.73
C ALA A 463 -51.26 -33.83 -0.73
N LYS A 464 -51.13 -32.83 0.15
CA LYS A 464 -50.91 -32.81 1.64
C LYS A 464 -49.86 -33.70 2.38
N ALA A 465 -49.34 -33.11 3.50
CA ALA A 465 -48.62 -33.69 4.67
C ALA A 465 -47.06 -33.68 4.63
N THR A 466 -46.27 -33.34 5.68
CA THR A 466 -46.39 -32.43 6.86
C THR A 466 -45.01 -32.28 7.56
N ALA A 467 -44.81 -31.20 8.36
CA ALA A 467 -43.70 -31.00 9.34
C ALA A 467 -42.27 -30.77 8.75
N ARG A 468 -41.34 -30.06 9.40
CA ARG A 468 -41.33 -29.22 10.63
C ARG A 468 -40.25 -28.13 10.52
N GLN A 469 -40.47 -26.93 11.07
CA GLN A 469 -39.43 -25.90 11.26
C GLN A 469 -39.00 -25.80 12.74
N PRO A 470 -37.75 -25.38 13.03
CA PRO A 470 -37.36 -24.78 14.32
C PRO A 470 -37.52 -23.26 14.29
N SER A 471 -37.90 -22.66 15.42
CA SER A 471 -38.15 -21.22 15.58
C SER A 471 -37.23 -20.57 16.61
N ALA A 472 -36.86 -19.31 16.41
CA ALA A 472 -36.18 -18.49 17.41
C ALA A 472 -37.15 -17.99 18.51
N PRO A 473 -36.69 -17.75 19.75
CA PRO A 473 -37.46 -17.07 20.79
C PRO A 473 -37.24 -15.55 20.77
N ALA A 474 -38.26 -14.79 21.15
CA ALA A 474 -38.22 -13.35 21.39
C ALA A 474 -38.44 -13.01 22.88
N GLN A 475 -38.35 -11.73 23.23
CA GLN A 475 -38.43 -11.21 24.60
C GLN A 475 -39.86 -11.22 25.16
N GLU A 476 -39.97 -11.20 26.49
CA GLU A 476 -41.15 -10.69 27.20
C GLU A 476 -40.74 -10.01 28.52
N ALA A 477 -41.57 -9.10 29.05
CA ALA A 477 -41.28 -8.29 30.23
C ALA A 477 -42.56 -7.93 31.02
N PRO A 478 -42.50 -7.71 32.35
CA PRO A 478 -43.56 -7.09 33.13
C PRO A 478 -43.26 -5.62 33.52
N SER A 479 -44.22 -4.95 34.16
CA SER A 479 -44.37 -3.48 34.18
C SER A 479 -44.59 -2.88 35.58
N ALA A 480 -44.12 -1.62 35.76
CA ALA A 480 -44.59 -0.61 36.73
C ALA A 480 -44.48 -0.92 38.25
N ALA A 481 -44.31 0.04 39.17
CA ALA A 481 -43.95 1.47 39.11
C ALA A 481 -43.48 1.93 40.52
N THR A 482 -42.90 3.14 40.67
CA THR A 482 -43.04 4.10 41.81
C THR A 482 -41.90 5.14 41.82
N LYS A 483 -42.21 6.41 42.14
CA LYS A 483 -41.22 7.47 42.44
C LYS A 483 -40.92 7.55 43.95
N PRO A 484 -39.73 8.01 44.33
CA PRO A 484 -39.69 9.16 45.24
C PRO A 484 -38.75 10.29 44.76
N ALA A 485 -38.63 11.35 45.58
CA ALA A 485 -38.04 12.63 45.21
C ALA A 485 -36.55 12.79 45.59
N ALA A 486 -35.98 13.94 45.22
CA ALA A 486 -34.55 14.24 45.30
C ALA A 486 -34.02 14.52 46.73
N THR A 487 -32.72 14.28 46.94
CA THR A 487 -31.92 14.92 47.99
C THR A 487 -30.57 15.38 47.44
N LYS A 488 -30.09 16.55 47.90
CA LYS A 488 -28.75 17.07 47.61
C LYS A 488 -27.74 16.52 48.63
N ARG A 489 -26.58 16.06 48.16
CA ARG A 489 -25.24 16.32 48.74
C ARG A 489 -24.18 15.82 47.77
N GLY A 490 -23.07 16.55 47.65
CA GLY A 490 -21.98 16.23 46.72
C GLY A 490 -20.68 15.90 47.43
N ALA A 491 -19.77 15.25 46.72
CA ALA A 491 -18.36 15.12 47.09
C ALA A 491 -17.51 15.15 45.81
N ALA A 492 -16.61 16.11 45.69
CA ALA A 492 -15.72 16.21 44.53
C ALA A 492 -14.51 15.28 44.67
N ARG A 493 -14.21 14.49 43.64
CA ARG A 493 -12.89 13.84 43.48
C ARG A 493 -12.39 13.98 42.05
N SER A 494 -11.64 15.06 41.81
CA SER A 494 -10.81 15.24 40.63
C SER A 494 -9.80 14.10 40.52
N ARG A 495 -9.84 13.33 39.42
CA ARG A 495 -8.69 12.54 38.95
C ARG A 495 -8.00 13.33 37.86
N LYS A 496 -6.84 13.93 38.18
CA LYS A 496 -5.96 14.55 37.19
C LYS A 496 -5.51 13.47 36.20
N ARG A 497 -5.74 13.67 34.89
CA ARG A 497 -4.97 12.95 33.86
C ARG A 497 -3.54 13.50 33.88
N VAL A 498 -2.55 12.62 33.78
CA VAL A 498 -1.15 12.97 33.60
C VAL A 498 -0.88 13.01 32.09
N PRO A 499 -0.38 14.12 31.51
CA PRO A 499 0.09 14.14 30.14
C PRO A 499 1.45 13.44 30.03
N GLY A 500 1.64 12.63 28.98
CA GLY A 500 2.95 12.06 28.65
C GLY A 500 3.97 13.14 28.26
N PRO A 501 5.27 12.94 28.50
CA PRO A 501 6.29 13.96 28.24
C PRO A 501 6.59 14.09 26.74
N ILE A 502 6.44 15.31 26.21
CA ILE A 502 7.02 15.70 24.93
C ILE A 502 8.51 15.96 25.14
N SER A 503 9.38 15.25 24.40
CA SER A 503 10.83 15.42 24.48
C SER A 503 11.28 16.76 23.88
N LEU A 504 11.62 17.72 24.73
CA LEU A 504 12.25 18.97 24.33
C LEU A 504 13.73 18.76 23.96
N ILE A 505 14.12 19.28 22.80
CA ILE A 505 15.53 19.36 22.38
C ILE A 505 16.30 20.22 23.40
N LYS A 506 17.45 19.70 23.86
CA LYS A 506 18.44 20.47 24.64
C LYS A 506 19.81 20.28 24.04
N GLU A 507 20.41 21.39 23.60
CA GLU A 507 21.82 21.44 23.24
C GLU A 507 22.71 21.27 24.48
N PRO A 508 23.87 20.58 24.37
CA PRO A 508 24.81 20.45 25.47
C PRO A 508 25.62 21.75 25.63
N ARG A 509 25.33 22.54 26.67
CA ARG A 509 26.25 23.61 27.10
C ARG A 509 27.52 23.00 27.66
N GLY A 510 28.67 23.33 27.07
CA GLY A 510 29.98 22.91 27.56
C GLY A 510 30.30 23.45 28.95
N LYS A 511 31.17 22.76 29.69
CA LYS A 511 31.75 23.26 30.93
C LYS A 511 33.02 24.05 30.61
N GLU A 512 33.10 25.28 31.10
CA GLU A 512 34.35 26.03 31.12
C GLU A 512 35.29 25.49 32.21
N HIS A 513 36.59 25.49 31.94
CA HIS A 513 37.63 25.59 32.96
C HIS A 513 38.44 26.86 32.70
N HIS A 514 38.71 27.63 33.76
CA HIS A 514 39.41 28.92 33.64
C HIS A 514 40.90 28.73 33.33
N GLY A 515 41.43 29.54 32.41
CA GLY A 515 42.83 29.53 32.01
C GLY A 515 43.23 30.81 31.25
N SER A 516 43.72 31.80 31.97
CA SER A 516 44.29 33.06 31.46
C SER A 516 45.42 33.48 32.41
N PRO A 517 46.49 34.17 31.97
CA PRO A 517 46.38 35.33 31.06
C PRO A 517 47.55 35.66 30.07
N LYS A 518 47.25 36.63 29.19
CA LYS A 518 48.14 37.62 28.52
C LYS A 518 49.05 37.20 27.33
N PRO A 519 49.26 38.11 26.33
CA PRO A 519 50.07 37.88 25.13
C PRO A 519 51.42 38.66 25.09
N PRO A 520 52.34 38.30 24.16
CA PRO A 520 53.46 39.14 23.72
C PRO A 520 53.32 39.69 22.29
N ARG A 521 54.17 40.67 21.93
CA ARG A 521 54.08 41.54 20.74
C ARG A 521 54.91 41.07 19.53
N SER A 522 54.41 41.36 18.32
CA SER A 522 55.10 41.88 17.11
C SER A 522 56.50 41.38 16.66
N ARG A 523 56.65 41.04 15.36
CA ARG A 523 57.58 41.67 14.35
C ARG A 523 57.65 40.85 13.03
N THR A 524 57.20 41.38 11.87
CA THR A 524 57.87 42.18 10.80
C THR A 524 58.66 41.42 9.73
N HIS A 525 58.18 41.51 8.47
CA HIS A 525 58.83 41.87 7.18
C HIS A 525 57.69 41.84 6.12
N GLY A 526 57.63 42.58 5.00
CA GLY A 526 58.62 43.14 4.07
C GLY A 526 58.39 42.46 2.69
N THR A 527 58.23 43.13 1.53
CA THR A 527 58.59 44.50 1.12
C THR A 527 57.73 45.08 -0.04
N ALA A 528 57.61 46.42 -0.05
CA ALA A 528 57.71 47.38 -1.18
C ALA A 528 57.01 47.17 -2.56
N SER A 529 56.21 48.17 -2.97
CA SER A 529 56.44 49.06 -4.15
C SER A 529 55.22 49.99 -4.44
N HIS A 530 55.37 50.94 -5.37
CA HIS A 530 54.56 52.15 -5.57
C HIS A 530 54.67 52.60 -7.06
N PRO A 531 53.94 53.62 -7.57
CA PRO A 531 52.52 53.98 -7.43
C PRO A 531 51.88 54.32 -8.82
N LYS A 532 50.64 54.85 -8.88
CA LYS A 532 50.25 56.12 -9.58
C LYS A 532 48.73 56.28 -9.82
N THR A 533 48.27 57.55 -9.79
CA THR A 533 47.13 58.20 -10.49
C THR A 533 45.75 57.51 -10.54
N GLY A 534 44.63 58.20 -10.29
CA GLY A 534 44.41 59.61 -9.91
C GLY A 534 42.93 60.02 -10.02
N ASP A 535 42.62 61.25 -9.58
CA ASP A 535 41.66 62.24 -10.13
C ASP A 535 40.54 61.84 -11.11
N THR A 536 39.33 62.41 -11.06
CA THR A 536 38.64 63.34 -10.11
C THR A 536 37.12 63.29 -10.40
N GLY A 537 36.27 63.74 -9.46
CA GLY A 537 34.81 63.85 -9.69
C GLY A 537 33.98 63.79 -8.41
#